data_AF-M0EHZ9-F1
#
_entry.id   AF-M0EHZ9-F1
#
_cell.length_a   1.000
_cell.length_b   1.000
_cell.length_c   1.000
_cell.angle_alpha   90.00
_cell.angle_beta   90.00
_cell.angle_gamma   90.00
#
_symmetry.space_group_name_H-M   'P 1'
#
loop_
_entity.id
_entity.type
_entity.pdbx_description
1 polymer ?
#
loop_
_entity_poly.entity_id
_entity_poly.type
_entity_poly.pdbx_seq_one_letter_code
_entity_poly.pdbx_strand_id
1 'polypeptide(L)'
;MRVDLSAGGFDPWCNCPYDGPEACKHIVAVLLRCIDDCPPDEGDELDAALEAADADDLREFLRETLVTDASARERFFARFGESSTRSVADLRAAIDRQFEETNPDYFVVFEPIDFSEWFDLASEYRDQGRYASAAVVYRALVESLDENMERVDGAYDHFSQGFTRALDGYVDCVAAGDVDADGIADAVAFLEDRAVSGTSFLAEHFERAATELEETLTERRE
;
A
#
# COMPACT_ATOMS: atom_id res chain seq x y z
N MET A 1 14.78 -28.34 4.93
CA MET A 1 14.80 -27.26 3.92
C MET A 1 16.25 -26.81 3.74
N ARG A 2 16.69 -26.54 2.50
CA ARG A 2 18.04 -26.03 2.18
C ARG A 2 17.85 -24.73 1.41
N VAL A 3 18.29 -23.62 1.97
CA VAL A 3 18.26 -22.31 1.31
C VAL A 3 19.58 -22.13 0.58
N ASP A 4 19.51 -21.93 -0.73
CA ASP A 4 20.66 -21.65 -1.58
C ASP A 4 20.71 -20.15 -1.90
N LEU A 5 21.62 -19.44 -1.22
CA LEU A 5 21.82 -18.00 -1.41
C LEU A 5 22.54 -17.66 -2.71
N SER A 6 22.97 -18.67 -3.48
CA SER A 6 23.56 -18.53 -4.82
C SER A 6 22.55 -18.75 -5.95
N ALA A 7 21.27 -18.96 -5.61
CA ALA A 7 20.20 -19.07 -6.59
C ALA A 7 20.05 -17.79 -7.42
N GLY A 8 19.90 -17.93 -8.74
CA GLY A 8 19.73 -16.80 -9.64
C GLY A 8 18.47 -16.00 -9.34
N GLY A 9 18.59 -14.67 -9.28
CA GLY A 9 17.49 -13.75 -8.96
C GLY A 9 17.44 -13.28 -7.50
N PHE A 10 18.32 -13.79 -6.64
CA PHE A 10 18.47 -13.32 -5.26
C PHE A 10 19.72 -12.43 -5.14
N ASP A 11 19.52 -11.12 -4.96
CA ASP A 11 20.60 -10.13 -4.79
C ASP A 11 20.51 -9.47 -3.40
N PRO A 12 20.97 -10.16 -2.35
CA PRO A 12 20.77 -9.69 -0.99
C PRO A 12 21.79 -8.59 -0.65
N TRP A 13 21.30 -7.42 -0.28
CA TRP A 13 22.14 -6.28 0.12
C TRP A 13 21.91 -5.92 1.60
N CYS A 14 22.96 -5.43 2.26
CA CYS A 14 22.91 -5.00 3.64
C CYS A 14 23.83 -3.80 3.81
N ASN A 15 23.33 -2.69 4.35
CA ASN A 15 24.13 -1.46 4.54
C ASN A 15 25.01 -1.50 5.82
N CYS A 16 25.37 -2.71 6.27
CA CYS A 16 26.20 -2.89 7.45
C CYS A 16 27.66 -2.56 7.10
N PRO A 17 28.40 -1.85 7.97
CA PRO A 17 29.82 -1.50 7.75
C PRO A 17 30.78 -2.71 7.81
N TYR A 18 30.27 -3.93 7.80
CA TYR A 18 31.05 -5.16 7.92
C TYR A 18 31.24 -5.82 6.55
N ASP A 19 32.46 -5.74 6.03
CA ASP A 19 32.84 -6.18 4.67
C ASP A 19 33.40 -7.61 4.68
N GLY A 20 32.64 -8.53 5.29
CA GLY A 20 32.99 -9.96 5.36
C GLY A 20 32.68 -10.68 4.03
N PRO A 21 33.42 -11.77 3.70
CA PRO A 21 33.06 -12.58 2.55
C PRO A 21 31.73 -13.30 2.79
N GLU A 22 30.93 -13.47 1.72
CA GLU A 22 29.58 -14.08 1.70
C GLU A 22 28.42 -13.14 2.09
N ALA A 23 27.17 -13.63 2.01
CA ALA A 23 25.99 -12.87 2.39
C ALA A 23 26.07 -12.44 3.86
N CYS A 24 25.77 -11.17 4.15
CA CYS A 24 25.89 -10.63 5.51
C CYS A 24 25.08 -11.47 6.52
N LYS A 25 25.63 -11.71 7.71
CA LYS A 25 24.93 -12.42 8.79
C LYS A 25 23.54 -11.85 9.13
N HIS A 26 23.30 -10.56 8.85
CA HIS A 26 22.00 -9.93 9.03
C HIS A 26 20.97 -10.43 8.01
N ILE A 27 21.38 -10.64 6.76
CA ILE A 27 20.55 -11.28 5.73
C ILE A 27 20.20 -12.69 6.19
N VAL A 28 21.19 -13.45 6.67
CA VAL A 28 20.96 -14.81 7.18
C VAL A 28 20.01 -14.81 8.39
N ALA A 29 20.15 -13.86 9.32
CA ALA A 29 19.27 -13.75 10.49
C ALA A 29 17.82 -13.42 10.12
N VAL A 30 17.61 -12.55 9.13
CA VAL A 30 16.26 -12.27 8.59
C VAL A 30 15.69 -13.51 7.92
N LEU A 31 16.46 -14.20 7.07
CA LEU A 31 16.01 -15.43 6.43
C LEU A 31 15.67 -16.54 7.43
N LEU A 32 16.47 -16.71 8.49
CA LEU A 32 16.19 -17.67 9.56
C LEU A 32 14.88 -17.33 10.29
N ARG A 33 14.63 -16.05 10.57
CA ARG A 33 13.36 -15.60 11.14
C ARG A 33 12.18 -15.87 10.21
N CYS A 34 12.34 -15.67 8.90
CA CYS A 34 11.30 -16.00 7.92
C CYS A 34 11.04 -17.51 7.79
N ILE A 35 12.05 -18.36 8.03
CA ILE A 35 11.91 -19.82 7.97
C ILE A 35 11.14 -20.35 9.19
N ASP A 36 11.36 -19.77 10.38
CA ASP A 36 10.68 -20.21 11.61
C ASP A 36 9.15 -20.04 11.55
N ASP A 37 8.65 -19.11 10.72
CA ASP A 37 7.23 -18.81 10.53
C ASP A 37 6.69 -19.19 9.14
N CYS A 38 7.43 -19.95 8.32
CA CYS A 38 6.96 -20.30 6.97
C CYS A 38 5.92 -21.43 7.04
N PRO A 39 4.64 -21.19 6.73
CA PRO A 39 3.66 -22.26 6.67
C PRO A 39 4.06 -23.27 5.59
N PRO A 40 3.69 -24.55 5.75
CA PRO A 40 3.92 -25.55 4.71
C PRO A 40 3.30 -25.08 3.39
N ASP A 41 3.99 -25.37 2.28
CA ASP A 41 3.47 -25.12 0.93
C ASP A 41 2.35 -26.14 0.65
N GLU A 42 1.12 -25.74 1.01
CA GLU A 42 -0.12 -26.52 0.84
C GLU A 42 -0.76 -26.26 -0.53
N GLY A 43 -0.07 -25.61 -1.47
CA GLY A 43 -0.62 -25.19 -2.77
C GLY A 43 -1.23 -26.34 -3.58
N ASP A 44 -0.50 -27.44 -3.74
CA ASP A 44 -0.97 -28.61 -4.50
C ASP A 44 -2.20 -29.28 -3.84
N GLU A 45 -2.27 -29.28 -2.50
CA GLU A 45 -3.41 -29.84 -1.75
C GLU A 45 -4.62 -28.91 -1.84
N LEU A 46 -4.40 -27.61 -1.80
CA LEU A 46 -5.44 -26.58 -1.98
C LEU A 46 -6.03 -26.63 -3.40
N ASP A 47 -5.19 -26.74 -4.43
CA ASP A 47 -5.64 -26.84 -5.82
C ASP A 47 -6.51 -28.09 -6.03
N ALA A 48 -6.07 -29.24 -5.51
CA ALA A 48 -6.86 -30.47 -5.58
C ALA A 48 -8.21 -30.33 -4.84
N ALA A 49 -8.25 -29.64 -3.70
CA ALA A 49 -9.48 -29.37 -2.98
C ALA A 49 -10.42 -28.42 -3.73
N LEU A 50 -9.88 -27.37 -4.37
CA LEU A 50 -10.64 -26.43 -5.19
C LEU A 50 -11.24 -27.10 -6.43
N GLU A 51 -10.49 -28.00 -7.09
CA GLU A 51 -10.98 -28.75 -8.25
C GLU A 51 -12.06 -29.79 -7.88
N ALA A 52 -11.98 -30.36 -6.68
CA ALA A 52 -12.92 -31.38 -6.22
C ALA A 52 -14.23 -30.79 -5.66
N ALA A 53 -14.21 -29.55 -5.20
CA ALA A 53 -15.37 -28.90 -4.58
C ALA A 53 -16.47 -28.55 -5.61
N ASP A 54 -17.73 -28.63 -5.18
CA ASP A 54 -18.85 -28.18 -6.00
C ASP A 54 -18.84 -26.66 -6.16
N ALA A 55 -19.25 -26.18 -7.34
CA ALA A 55 -19.21 -24.76 -7.66
C ALA A 55 -20.16 -23.91 -6.80
N ASP A 56 -21.29 -24.44 -6.35
CA ASP A 56 -22.21 -23.72 -5.48
C ASP A 56 -21.69 -23.68 -4.04
N ASP A 57 -21.11 -24.78 -3.55
CA ASP A 57 -20.44 -24.83 -2.24
C ASP A 57 -19.24 -23.86 -2.18
N LEU A 58 -18.45 -23.77 -3.26
CA LEU A 58 -17.35 -22.80 -3.37
C LEU A 58 -17.84 -21.36 -3.36
N ARG A 59 -18.96 -21.06 -4.05
CA ARG A 59 -19.55 -19.71 -4.05
C ARG A 59 -20.09 -19.34 -2.67
N GLU A 60 -20.71 -20.28 -1.97
CA GLU A 60 -21.20 -20.08 -0.60
C GLU A 60 -20.04 -19.84 0.36
N PHE A 61 -19.02 -20.71 0.35
CA PHE A 61 -17.82 -20.55 1.16
C PHE A 61 -17.14 -19.21 0.91
N LEU A 62 -16.89 -18.86 -0.36
CA LEU A 62 -16.29 -17.59 -0.71
C LEU A 62 -17.14 -16.42 -0.21
N ARG A 63 -18.47 -16.48 -0.37
CA ARG A 63 -19.35 -15.42 0.11
C ARG A 63 -19.25 -15.23 1.63
N GLU A 64 -19.23 -16.32 2.40
CA GLU A 64 -19.08 -16.27 3.86
C GLU A 64 -17.72 -15.69 4.28
N THR A 65 -16.64 -16.12 3.60
CA THR A 65 -15.30 -15.55 3.80
C THR A 65 -15.29 -14.06 3.53
N LEU A 66 -15.79 -13.61 2.37
CA LEU A 66 -15.79 -12.18 2.00
C LEU A 66 -16.72 -11.33 2.87
N VAL A 67 -17.76 -11.91 3.49
CA VAL A 67 -18.58 -11.18 4.48
C VAL A 67 -17.80 -10.92 5.77
N THR A 68 -16.93 -11.86 6.16
CA THR A 68 -16.22 -11.84 7.44
C THR A 68 -14.87 -11.12 7.34
N ASP A 69 -14.16 -11.29 6.23
CA ASP A 69 -12.84 -10.73 5.98
C ASP A 69 -12.93 -9.54 5.01
N ALA A 70 -12.77 -8.34 5.56
CA ALA A 70 -12.83 -7.10 4.78
C ALA A 70 -11.68 -6.97 3.78
N SER A 71 -10.47 -7.44 4.12
CA SER A 71 -9.29 -7.37 3.24
C SER A 71 -9.44 -8.31 2.06
N ALA A 72 -9.85 -9.56 2.30
CA ALA A 72 -10.15 -10.51 1.24
C ALA A 72 -11.27 -10.01 0.32
N ARG A 73 -12.31 -9.38 0.88
CA ARG A 73 -13.39 -8.75 0.10
C ARG A 73 -12.89 -7.63 -0.80
N GLU A 74 -11.99 -6.79 -0.32
CA GLU A 74 -11.44 -5.70 -1.13
C GLU A 74 -10.57 -6.21 -2.27
N ARG A 75 -9.68 -7.18 -2.00
CA ARG A 75 -8.89 -7.82 -3.06
C ARG A 75 -9.79 -8.49 -4.10
N PHE A 76 -10.87 -9.14 -3.65
CA PHE A 76 -11.86 -9.71 -4.56
C PHE A 76 -12.52 -8.66 -5.45
N PHE A 77 -12.96 -7.52 -4.91
CA PHE A 77 -13.56 -6.46 -5.71
C PHE A 77 -12.55 -5.72 -6.59
N ALA A 78 -11.31 -5.57 -6.15
CA ALA A 78 -10.22 -5.03 -6.97
C ALA A 78 -10.00 -5.89 -8.21
N ARG A 79 -9.97 -7.21 -8.02
CA ARG A 79 -9.77 -8.20 -9.08
C ARG A 79 -10.99 -8.38 -10.00
N PHE A 80 -12.18 -8.53 -9.42
CA PHE A 80 -13.38 -9.02 -10.12
C PHE A 80 -14.60 -8.07 -10.07
N GLY A 81 -14.61 -7.07 -9.19
CA GLY A 81 -15.72 -6.13 -9.01
C GLY A 81 -15.84 -5.11 -10.15
N GLU A 82 -16.65 -4.07 -9.99
CA GLU A 82 -16.68 -2.92 -10.93
C GLU A 82 -15.99 -1.68 -10.34
N SER A 83 -16.00 -1.53 -9.00
CA SER A 83 -15.37 -0.42 -8.28
C SER A 83 -15.05 -0.80 -6.83
N SER A 84 -14.17 -0.02 -6.18
CA SER A 84 -14.05 -0.07 -4.72
C SER A 84 -15.40 0.25 -4.05
N THR A 85 -15.73 -0.50 -3.00
CA THR A 85 -16.91 -0.24 -2.16
C THR A 85 -16.60 0.66 -0.97
N ARG A 86 -15.31 0.93 -0.68
CA ARG A 86 -14.89 1.72 0.48
C ARG A 86 -14.58 3.15 0.10
N SER A 87 -15.04 4.07 0.93
CA SER A 87 -14.72 5.49 0.80
C SER A 87 -13.28 5.76 1.28
N VAL A 88 -12.72 6.92 0.90
CA VAL A 88 -11.43 7.40 1.44
C VAL A 88 -11.45 7.39 2.97
N ALA A 89 -12.55 7.83 3.58
CA ALA A 89 -12.69 7.88 5.04
C ALA A 89 -12.65 6.49 5.70
N ASP A 90 -13.27 5.48 5.06
CA ASP A 90 -13.26 4.10 5.58
C ASP A 90 -11.86 3.48 5.54
N LEU A 91 -11.11 3.73 4.46
CA LEU A 91 -9.74 3.27 4.30
C LEU A 91 -8.80 3.99 5.27
N ARG A 92 -8.93 5.31 5.37
CA ARG A 92 -8.17 6.13 6.31
C ARG A 92 -8.37 5.69 7.75
N ALA A 93 -9.62 5.45 8.17
CA ALA A 93 -9.92 4.92 9.50
C ALA A 93 -9.33 3.50 9.76
N ALA A 94 -9.11 2.70 8.71
CA ALA A 94 -8.44 1.42 8.83
C ALA A 94 -6.92 1.56 8.93
N ILE A 95 -6.32 2.49 8.17
CA ILE A 95 -4.89 2.81 8.22
C ILE A 95 -4.53 3.47 9.56
N ASP A 96 -5.30 4.46 10.02
CA ASP A 96 -5.10 5.17 11.29
C ASP A 96 -5.14 4.20 12.49
N ARG A 97 -5.98 3.16 12.41
CA ARG A 97 -6.03 2.12 13.44
C ARG A 97 -4.71 1.37 13.58
N GLN A 98 -3.96 1.19 12.49
CA GLN A 98 -2.64 0.56 12.59
C GLN A 98 -1.67 1.42 13.42
N PHE A 99 -1.76 2.76 13.34
CA PHE A 99 -0.98 3.64 14.21
C PHE A 99 -1.37 3.49 15.68
N GLU A 100 -2.67 3.38 15.96
CA GLU A 100 -3.18 3.17 17.32
C GLU A 100 -2.80 1.81 17.90
N GLU A 101 -2.85 0.75 17.09
CA GLU A 101 -2.54 -0.63 17.49
C GLU A 101 -1.04 -0.90 17.63
N THR A 102 -0.20 -0.21 16.87
CA THR A 102 1.26 -0.37 16.93
C THR A 102 1.83 0.12 18.26
N ASN A 103 1.24 1.15 18.86
CA ASN A 103 1.69 1.65 20.16
C ASN A 103 0.50 2.11 21.03
N PRO A 104 -0.26 1.18 21.62
CA PRO A 104 -1.49 1.53 22.34
C PRO A 104 -1.23 2.30 23.64
N ASP A 105 -0.04 2.13 24.23
CA ASP A 105 0.32 2.70 25.52
C ASP A 105 0.93 4.12 25.40
N TYR A 106 1.34 4.54 24.20
CA TYR A 106 2.02 5.81 23.97
C TYR A 106 1.49 6.55 22.75
N PHE A 107 1.44 7.87 22.82
CA PHE A 107 0.98 8.69 21.69
C PHE A 107 1.88 8.55 20.44
N VAL A 108 3.15 8.19 20.64
CA VAL A 108 4.18 8.15 19.60
C VAL A 108 4.42 6.74 19.06
N VAL A 109 4.76 6.66 17.78
CA VAL A 109 5.10 5.42 17.08
C VAL A 109 6.61 5.38 16.82
N PHE A 110 7.28 4.35 17.34
CA PHE A 110 8.72 4.13 17.16
C PHE A 110 9.02 3.06 16.11
N GLU A 111 8.12 2.10 15.96
CA GLU A 111 8.28 0.94 15.10
C GLU A 111 7.69 1.21 13.71
N PRO A 112 8.32 0.72 12.63
CA PRO A 112 7.75 0.85 11.30
C PRO A 112 6.44 0.07 11.21
N ILE A 113 5.41 0.69 10.63
CA ILE A 113 4.14 0.05 10.30
C ILE A 113 4.22 -0.49 8.88
N ASP A 114 3.83 -1.74 8.67
CA ASP A 114 3.80 -2.30 7.32
C ASP A 114 2.53 -1.85 6.56
N PHE A 115 2.72 -1.03 5.52
CA PHE A 115 1.65 -0.56 4.64
C PHE A 115 1.51 -1.39 3.35
N SER A 116 2.21 -2.52 3.25
CA SER A 116 2.22 -3.40 2.06
C SER A 116 0.82 -3.73 1.57
N GLU A 117 -0.09 -4.13 2.46
CA GLU A 117 -1.47 -4.47 2.14
C GLU A 117 -2.19 -3.38 1.33
N TRP A 118 -2.03 -2.12 1.72
CA TRP A 118 -2.67 -0.99 1.06
C TRP A 118 -2.03 -0.68 -0.30
N PHE A 119 -0.71 -0.80 -0.40
CA PHE A 119 -0.01 -0.64 -1.67
C PHE A 119 -0.33 -1.76 -2.66
N ASP A 120 -0.48 -2.98 -2.18
CA ASP A 120 -0.85 -4.13 -3.00
C ASP A 120 -2.30 -3.99 -3.49
N LEU A 121 -3.21 -3.53 -2.62
CA LEU A 121 -4.59 -3.23 -3.02
C LEU A 121 -4.65 -2.14 -4.10
N ALA A 122 -3.90 -1.05 -3.93
CA ALA A 122 -3.83 0.01 -4.94
C ALA A 122 -3.22 -0.49 -6.26
N SER A 123 -2.21 -1.36 -6.18
CA SER A 123 -1.56 -1.96 -7.35
C SER A 123 -2.51 -2.88 -8.11
N GLU A 124 -3.30 -3.72 -7.42
CA GLU A 124 -4.30 -4.55 -8.08
C GLU A 124 -5.34 -3.69 -8.82
N TYR A 125 -5.81 -2.58 -8.22
CA TYR A 125 -6.67 -1.64 -8.93
C TYR A 125 -5.98 -1.04 -10.18
N ARG A 126 -4.71 -0.65 -10.09
CA ARG A 126 -3.93 -0.14 -11.24
C ARG A 126 -3.79 -1.19 -12.35
N ASP A 127 -3.50 -2.44 -11.98
CA ASP A 127 -3.31 -3.54 -12.93
C ASP A 127 -4.59 -3.87 -13.70
N GLN A 128 -5.75 -3.64 -13.08
CA GLN A 128 -7.07 -3.71 -13.75
C GLN A 128 -7.46 -2.43 -14.51
N GLY A 129 -6.59 -1.42 -14.59
CA GLY A 129 -6.87 -0.13 -15.22
C GLY A 129 -7.83 0.77 -14.44
N ARG A 130 -8.08 0.47 -13.16
CA ARG A 130 -9.06 1.17 -12.30
C ARG A 130 -8.40 2.28 -11.51
N TYR A 131 -7.86 3.25 -12.23
CA TYR A 131 -7.07 4.33 -11.65
C TYR A 131 -7.85 5.16 -10.63
N ALA A 132 -9.17 5.39 -10.81
CA ALA A 132 -9.98 6.10 -9.82
C ALA A 132 -10.08 5.35 -8.47
N SER A 133 -10.19 4.01 -8.49
CA SER A 133 -10.21 3.21 -7.26
C SER A 133 -8.83 3.16 -6.61
N ALA A 134 -7.76 3.06 -7.40
CA ALA A 134 -6.39 3.14 -6.90
C ALA A 134 -6.09 4.52 -6.25
N ALA A 135 -6.53 5.61 -6.89
CA ALA A 135 -6.37 6.97 -6.37
C ALA A 135 -7.08 7.14 -5.02
N VAL A 136 -8.22 6.50 -4.79
CA VAL A 136 -8.91 6.49 -3.49
C VAL A 136 -8.05 5.84 -2.39
N VAL A 137 -7.39 4.72 -2.70
CA VAL A 137 -6.49 4.03 -1.74
C VAL A 137 -5.24 4.87 -1.45
N TYR A 138 -4.59 5.40 -2.49
CA TYR A 138 -3.42 6.25 -2.32
C TYR A 138 -3.76 7.54 -1.57
N ARG A 139 -4.90 8.17 -1.85
CA ARG A 139 -5.35 9.35 -1.10
C ARG A 139 -5.56 9.05 0.39
N ALA A 140 -6.15 7.89 0.72
CA ALA A 140 -6.29 7.48 2.11
C ALA A 140 -4.93 7.30 2.80
N LEU A 141 -3.96 6.67 2.13
CA LEU A 141 -2.58 6.57 2.62
C LEU A 141 -1.92 7.93 2.84
N VAL A 142 -2.03 8.84 1.86
CA VAL A 142 -1.47 10.20 1.93
C VAL A 142 -2.05 10.96 3.12
N GLU A 143 -3.38 10.98 3.27
CA GLU A 143 -4.04 11.69 4.36
C GLU A 143 -3.67 11.09 5.74
N SER A 144 -3.71 9.76 5.89
CA SER A 144 -3.31 9.08 7.14
C SER A 144 -1.86 9.32 7.50
N LEU A 145 -0.95 9.20 6.54
CA LEU A 145 0.48 9.40 6.79
C LEU A 145 0.77 10.85 7.17
N ASP A 146 0.22 11.81 6.43
CA ASP A 146 0.41 13.23 6.71
C ASP A 146 -0.13 13.60 8.11
N GLU A 147 -1.30 13.12 8.52
CA GLU A 147 -1.86 13.44 9.85
C GLU A 147 -1.16 12.73 11.01
N ASN A 148 -0.62 11.53 10.80
CA ASN A 148 0.07 10.79 11.84
C ASN A 148 1.58 11.06 11.87
N MET A 149 2.13 11.82 10.93
CA MET A 149 3.56 12.13 10.86
C MET A 149 4.10 12.78 12.14
N GLU A 150 3.33 13.61 12.83
CA GLU A 150 3.74 14.23 14.11
C GLU A 150 3.86 13.21 15.26
N ARG A 151 3.26 12.03 15.11
CA ARG A 151 3.32 10.93 16.10
C ARG A 151 4.57 10.08 15.92
N VAL A 152 5.28 10.23 14.80
CA VAL A 152 6.43 9.39 14.47
C VAL A 152 7.66 9.90 15.22
N ASP A 153 8.15 9.10 16.18
CA ASP A 153 9.37 9.38 16.99
C ASP A 153 10.47 8.32 16.72
N GLY A 154 10.38 7.64 15.58
CA GLY A 154 11.30 6.61 15.12
C GLY A 154 10.97 6.20 13.69
N ALA A 155 11.94 5.57 12.99
CA ALA A 155 11.76 5.10 11.61
C ALA A 155 11.23 6.16 10.61
N TYR A 156 11.62 7.43 10.78
CA TYR A 156 11.12 8.54 9.96
C TYR A 156 11.33 8.33 8.45
N ASP A 157 12.45 7.72 8.06
CA ASP A 157 12.74 7.36 6.67
C ASP A 157 11.71 6.39 6.10
N HIS A 158 11.22 5.43 6.90
CA HIS A 158 10.20 4.46 6.50
C HIS A 158 8.87 5.14 6.20
N PHE A 159 8.40 6.00 7.12
CA PHE A 159 7.15 6.74 6.93
C PHE A 159 7.26 7.76 5.79
N SER A 160 8.42 8.43 5.64
CA SER A 160 8.65 9.41 4.57
C SER A 160 8.69 8.75 3.19
N GLN A 161 9.29 7.56 3.09
CA GLN A 161 9.25 6.75 1.88
C GLN A 161 7.84 6.26 1.57
N GLY A 162 7.10 5.79 2.59
CA GLY A 162 5.69 5.42 2.45
C GLY A 162 4.83 6.58 1.94
N PHE A 163 5.01 7.77 2.52
CA PHE A 163 4.28 8.98 2.13
C PHE A 163 4.59 9.37 0.69
N THR A 164 5.88 9.44 0.32
CA THR A 164 6.30 9.79 -1.04
C THR A 164 5.73 8.81 -2.06
N ARG A 165 5.84 7.50 -1.78
CA ARG A 165 5.28 6.44 -2.64
C ARG A 165 3.77 6.56 -2.79
N ALA A 166 3.05 6.90 -1.72
CA ALA A 166 1.60 7.08 -1.76
C ALA A 166 1.21 8.32 -2.56
N LEU A 167 1.93 9.43 -2.38
CA LEU A 167 1.67 10.67 -3.09
C LEU A 167 1.94 10.54 -4.59
N ASP A 168 3.09 9.98 -4.98
CA ASP A 168 3.42 9.74 -6.39
C ASP A 168 2.40 8.76 -7.01
N GLY A 169 1.99 7.72 -6.28
CA GLY A 169 0.95 6.79 -6.71
C GLY A 169 -0.43 7.44 -6.91
N TYR A 170 -0.78 8.41 -6.06
CA TYR A 170 -1.99 9.22 -6.23
C TYR A 170 -1.95 10.07 -7.50
N VAL A 171 -0.87 10.83 -7.69
CA VAL A 171 -0.64 11.67 -8.87
C VAL A 171 -0.69 10.84 -10.15
N ASP A 172 0.06 9.74 -10.19
CA ASP A 172 0.06 8.76 -11.30
C ASP A 172 -1.35 8.31 -11.67
N CYS A 173 -2.17 7.96 -10.67
CA CYS A 173 -3.52 7.46 -10.91
C CYS A 173 -4.47 8.55 -11.40
N VAL A 174 -4.36 9.77 -10.88
CA VAL A 174 -5.16 10.90 -11.37
C VAL A 174 -4.75 11.27 -12.80
N ALA A 175 -3.44 11.30 -13.10
CA ALA A 175 -2.91 11.63 -14.42
C ALA A 175 -3.19 10.54 -15.47
N ALA A 176 -3.15 9.26 -15.10
CA ALA A 176 -3.44 8.14 -16.00
C ALA A 176 -4.94 7.84 -16.14
N GLY A 177 -5.74 8.24 -15.15
CA GLY A 177 -7.18 8.00 -15.14
C GLY A 177 -7.93 8.73 -16.27
N ASP A 178 -9.06 8.14 -16.67
CA ASP A 178 -10.06 8.79 -17.52
C ASP A 178 -10.93 9.76 -16.70
N VAL A 179 -10.27 10.56 -15.86
CA VAL A 179 -10.88 11.69 -15.15
C VAL A 179 -10.93 12.89 -16.08
N ASP A 180 -12.04 13.61 -16.05
CA ASP A 180 -12.18 14.86 -16.80
C ASP A 180 -11.36 15.99 -16.15
N ALA A 181 -11.34 17.14 -16.81
CA ALA A 181 -10.60 18.30 -16.33
C ALA A 181 -11.08 18.79 -14.95
N ASP A 182 -12.34 18.57 -14.60
CA ASP A 182 -12.88 18.94 -13.29
C ASP A 182 -12.34 17.98 -12.22
N GLY A 183 -12.26 16.67 -12.50
CA GLY A 183 -11.66 15.69 -11.59
C GLY A 183 -10.16 15.93 -11.32
N ILE A 184 -9.40 16.38 -12.33
CA ILE A 184 -7.99 16.78 -12.12
C ILE A 184 -7.92 18.08 -11.31
N ALA A 185 -8.79 19.05 -11.56
CA ALA A 185 -8.84 20.29 -10.79
C ALA A 185 -9.19 20.04 -9.31
N ASP A 186 -10.11 19.12 -9.03
CA ASP A 186 -10.45 18.69 -7.67
C ASP A 186 -9.24 18.03 -6.96
N ALA A 187 -8.43 17.26 -7.69
CA ALA A 187 -7.22 16.65 -7.17
C ALA A 187 -6.13 17.71 -6.86
N VAL A 188 -5.95 18.70 -7.74
CA VAL A 188 -5.05 19.84 -7.49
C VAL A 188 -5.49 20.60 -6.24
N ALA A 189 -6.77 20.96 -6.14
CA ALA A 189 -7.31 21.69 -5.00
C ALA A 189 -7.13 20.91 -3.67
N PHE A 190 -7.27 19.59 -3.71
CA PHE A 190 -6.96 18.73 -2.56
C PHE A 190 -5.48 18.85 -2.15
N LEU A 191 -4.54 18.78 -3.09
CA LEU A 191 -3.12 18.87 -2.80
C LEU A 191 -2.74 20.26 -2.26
N GLU A 192 -3.28 21.33 -2.85
CA GLU A 192 -3.06 22.70 -2.37
C GLU A 192 -3.59 22.93 -0.95
N ASP A 193 -4.80 22.42 -0.64
CA ASP A 193 -5.36 22.48 0.71
C ASP A 193 -4.44 21.76 1.71
N ARG A 194 -3.94 20.56 1.37
CA ARG A 194 -3.00 19.81 2.21
C ARG A 194 -1.65 20.50 2.37
N ALA A 195 -1.14 21.18 1.35
CA ALA A 195 0.08 21.96 1.47
C ALA A 195 -0.03 23.06 2.54
N VAL A 196 -1.23 23.64 2.70
CA VAL A 196 -1.49 24.74 3.65
C VAL A 196 -1.90 24.23 5.03
N SER A 197 -2.75 23.20 5.10
CA SER A 197 -3.37 22.74 6.34
C SER A 197 -2.70 21.51 6.97
N GLY A 198 -1.92 20.76 6.18
CA GLY A 198 -1.28 19.52 6.57
C GLY A 198 -0.01 19.73 7.39
N THR A 199 0.78 18.67 7.53
CA THR A 199 2.03 18.72 8.28
C THR A 199 3.05 19.59 7.56
N SER A 200 3.55 20.61 8.25
CA SER A 200 4.33 21.69 7.63
C SER A 200 5.58 21.24 6.84
N PHE A 201 6.27 20.20 7.28
CA PHE A 201 7.46 19.70 6.56
C PHE A 201 7.12 18.87 5.31
N LEU A 202 5.85 18.47 5.13
CA LEU A 202 5.37 17.78 3.94
C LEU A 202 4.82 18.73 2.87
N ALA A 203 4.64 20.01 3.19
CA ALA A 203 4.03 20.99 2.31
C ALA A 203 4.67 21.04 0.91
N GLU A 204 6.01 21.06 0.83
CA GLU A 204 6.74 21.09 -0.45
C GLU A 204 6.43 19.88 -1.35
N HIS A 205 6.17 18.70 -0.76
CA HIS A 205 5.80 17.52 -1.53
C HIS A 205 4.41 17.69 -2.16
N PHE A 206 3.45 18.23 -1.40
CA PHE A 206 2.11 18.52 -1.90
C PHE A 206 2.11 19.60 -2.98
N GLU A 207 2.85 20.70 -2.79
CA GLU A 207 2.99 21.77 -3.79
C GLU A 207 3.58 21.26 -5.11
N ARG A 208 4.61 20.41 -5.03
CA ARG A 208 5.19 19.76 -6.21
C ARG A 208 4.16 18.89 -6.93
N ALA A 209 3.44 18.05 -6.19
CA ALA A 209 2.43 17.16 -6.74
C ALA A 209 1.26 17.94 -7.39
N ALA A 210 0.84 19.06 -6.78
CA ALA A 210 -0.18 19.95 -7.34
C ALA A 210 0.28 20.53 -8.68
N THR A 211 1.50 21.06 -8.73
CA THR A 211 2.11 21.62 -9.96
C THR A 211 2.14 20.59 -11.09
N GLU A 212 2.52 19.34 -10.79
CA GLU A 212 2.58 18.25 -11.78
C GLU A 212 1.21 17.92 -12.39
N LEU A 213 0.14 17.92 -11.57
CA LEU A 213 -1.22 17.72 -12.06
C LEU A 213 -1.76 18.94 -12.82
N GLU A 214 -1.35 20.17 -12.48
CA GLU A 214 -1.70 21.38 -13.24
C GLU A 214 -1.09 21.39 -14.64
N GLU A 215 0.16 20.94 -14.77
CA GLU A 215 0.81 20.75 -16.08
C GLU A 215 0.01 19.75 -16.92
N THR A 216 -0.35 18.60 -16.33
CA THR A 216 -1.19 17.57 -16.97
C THR A 216 -2.56 18.11 -17.40
N LEU A 217 -3.22 18.92 -16.54
CA LEU A 217 -4.51 19.56 -16.83
C LEU A 217 -4.41 20.49 -18.04
N THR A 218 -3.30 21.24 -18.12
CA THR A 218 -3.04 22.18 -19.22
C THR A 218 -2.86 21.44 -20.52
N GLU A 219 -2.06 20.37 -20.54
CA GLU A 219 -1.84 19.51 -21.71
C GLU A 219 -3.15 18.88 -22.22
N ARG A 220 -4.07 18.51 -21.33
CA ARG A 220 -5.38 17.91 -21.71
C ARG A 220 -6.38 18.93 -22.27
N ARG A 221 -6.14 20.23 -22.09
CA ARG A 221 -7.03 21.32 -22.58
C ARG A 221 -6.61 21.85 -23.96
N GLU A 222 -5.40 21.55 -24.42
CA GLU A 222 -4.87 21.91 -25.75
C GLU A 222 -5.30 20.93 -26.85
#